data_AF-A0A386Z601-F1
#
_entry.id   AF-A0A386Z601-F1
#
_cell.length_a   1.000
_cell.length_b   1.000
_cell.length_c   1.000
_cell.angle_alpha   90.00
_cell.angle_beta   90.00
_cell.angle_gamma   90.00
#
_symmetry.space_group_name_H-M   'P 1'
#
loop_
_entity.id
_entity.type
_entity.pdbx_description
1 polymer ?
#
loop_
_entity_poly.entity_id
_entity_poly.type
_entity_poly.pdbx_seq_one_letter_code
_entity_poly.pdbx_strand_id
1 'polypeptide(L)' 'MRPTNCALCESALDHCHGTLIAHAAGTVECTDSDCFDTGRARHLFVADCGDVAGGCTCAAPVVQTGRHDVAG' A
#
# COMPACT_ATOMS: atom_id res chain seq x y z
N MET A 1 -2.50 12.95 9.53
CA MET A 1 -3.16 14.27 9.39
C MET A 1 -4.63 14.20 9.84
N ARG A 2 -5.19 15.21 10.52
CA ARG A 2 -6.62 15.26 10.91
C ARG A 2 -7.41 16.13 9.91
N PRO A 3 -8.09 15.54 8.91
CA PRO A 3 -8.85 16.30 7.93
C PRO A 3 -10.05 17.01 8.58
N THR A 4 -10.44 18.15 8.02
CA THR A 4 -11.66 18.87 8.42
C THR A 4 -12.89 18.09 7.96
N ASN A 5 -13.90 17.96 8.83
CA ASN A 5 -15.16 17.25 8.56
C ASN A 5 -15.06 15.72 8.46
N CYS A 6 -14.11 15.10 9.18
CA CYS A 6 -14.11 13.65 9.36
C CYS A 6 -14.85 13.26 10.66
N ALA A 7 -15.99 12.59 10.54
CA ALA A 7 -16.82 12.20 11.69
C ALA A 7 -16.09 11.27 12.68
N LEU A 8 -15.18 10.41 12.21
CA LEU A 8 -14.37 9.55 13.07
C LEU A 8 -13.34 10.37 13.87
N CYS A 9 -12.73 11.38 13.25
CA CYS A 9 -11.83 12.34 13.91
C CYS A 9 -12.55 13.23 14.93
N GLU A 10 -13.82 13.57 14.68
CA GLU A 10 -14.67 14.30 15.62
C GLU A 10 -15.08 13.42 16.81
N SER A 11 -15.30 12.14 16.56
CA SER A 11 -15.65 11.14 17.58
C SER A 11 -14.44 10.55 18.30
N ALA A 12 -13.22 11.00 17.98
CA ALA A 12 -11.96 10.49 18.52
C ALA A 12 -11.75 8.97 18.33
N LEU A 13 -12.32 8.40 17.26
CA LEU A 13 -12.07 7.01 16.91
C LEU A 13 -10.66 6.86 16.34
N ASP A 14 -10.06 5.72 16.63
CA ASP A 14 -8.72 5.40 16.19
C ASP A 14 -8.72 4.84 14.75
N HIS A 15 -8.32 5.66 13.78
CA HIS A 15 -8.37 5.32 12.35
C HIS A 15 -7.25 6.00 11.56
N CYS A 16 -6.97 5.47 10.38
CA CYS A 16 -6.09 6.05 9.38
C CYS A 16 -6.88 6.61 8.18
N HIS A 17 -6.36 7.66 7.56
CA HIS A 17 -6.92 8.23 6.32
C HIS A 17 -6.20 7.74 5.06
N GLY A 18 -5.05 7.09 5.23
CA GLY A 18 -4.41 6.37 4.14
C GLY A 18 -5.20 5.13 3.75
N THR A 19 -4.90 4.62 2.57
CA THR A 19 -5.38 3.30 2.13
C THR A 19 -4.30 2.28 2.49
N LEU A 20 -4.71 1.18 3.13
CA LEU A 20 -3.82 0.04 3.35
C LEU A 20 -3.81 -0.80 2.08
N ILE A 21 -2.68 -0.83 1.40
CA ILE A 21 -2.45 -1.65 0.21
C ILE A 21 -1.92 -3.01 0.65
N ALA A 22 -2.62 -4.08 0.28
CA ALA A 22 -2.18 -5.45 0.48
C ALA A 22 -1.47 -5.96 -0.77
N HIS A 23 -0.18 -6.27 -0.63
CA HIS A 23 0.60 -6.82 -1.73
C HIS A 23 0.38 -8.32 -1.87
N ALA A 24 0.50 -8.81 -3.11
CA ALA A 24 0.45 -10.25 -3.41
C ALA A 24 1.52 -11.05 -2.64
N ALA A 25 2.64 -10.43 -2.28
CA ALA A 25 3.70 -11.03 -1.46
C ALA A 25 3.34 -11.18 0.03
N GLY A 26 2.17 -10.70 0.46
CA GLY A 26 1.70 -10.74 1.85
C GLY A 26 2.16 -9.56 2.71
N THR A 27 3.01 -8.67 2.18
CA THR A 27 3.31 -7.39 2.82
C THR A 27 2.13 -6.44 2.70
N VAL A 28 2.07 -5.45 3.58
CA VAL A 28 1.08 -4.39 3.55
C VAL A 28 1.76 -3.04 3.74
N GLU A 29 1.28 -2.02 3.05
CA GLU A 29 1.77 -0.65 3.16
C GLU A 29 0.59 0.32 3.29
N CYS A 30 0.75 1.36 4.08
CA CYS A 30 -0.23 2.45 4.13
C CYS A 30 0.24 3.58 3.21
N THR A 31 -0.67 4.17 2.45
CA THR A 31 -0.35 5.33 1.60
C THR A 31 -0.05 6.61 2.39
N ASP A 32 -0.34 6.63 3.69
CA ASP A 32 0.05 7.73 4.59
C ASP A 32 1.47 7.47 5.12
N SER A 33 2.42 8.32 4.74
CA SER A 33 3.84 8.19 5.12
C SER A 33 4.11 8.29 6.61
N ASP A 34 3.18 8.88 7.37
CA ASP A 34 3.28 9.01 8.82
C ASP A 34 2.60 7.83 9.56
N CYS A 35 1.98 6.90 8.83
CA CYS A 35 1.35 5.71 9.39
C CYS A 35 2.28 4.49 9.33
N PHE A 36 2.72 4.02 10.50
CA PHE A 36 3.54 2.80 10.64
C PHE A 36 2.72 1.58 11.07
N ASP A 37 1.40 1.73 11.17
CA ASP A 37 0.49 0.66 11.56
C ASP A 37 0.04 -0.12 10.33
N THR A 38 0.00 -1.43 10.44
CA THR A 38 -0.38 -2.36 9.36
C THR A 38 -1.65 -3.14 9.68
N GLY A 39 -2.29 -2.81 10.81
CA GLY A 39 -3.52 -3.42 11.27
C GLY A 39 -4.71 -3.00 10.42
N ARG A 40 -5.32 -3.97 9.74
CA ARG A 40 -6.53 -3.76 8.91
C ARG A 40 -7.68 -3.10 9.67
N ALA A 41 -7.81 -3.35 10.98
CA ALA A 41 -8.88 -2.79 11.80
C ALA A 41 -8.84 -1.26 11.94
N ARG A 42 -7.66 -0.63 11.80
CA ARG A 42 -7.50 0.84 11.86
C ARG A 42 -7.64 1.51 10.50
N HIS A 43 -7.64 0.73 9.42
CA HIS A 43 -7.69 1.23 8.05
C HIS A 43 -9.11 1.03 7.49
N LEU A 44 -9.82 2.13 7.32
CA LEU A 44 -11.17 2.10 6.72
C LEU A 44 -11.14 1.64 5.26
N PHE A 45 -10.03 1.94 4.58
CA PHE A 45 -9.82 1.56 3.19
C PHE A 45 -8.67 0.56 3.11
N VAL A 46 -9.00 -0.63 2.60
CA VAL A 46 -8.03 -1.67 2.28
C VAL A 46 -8.23 -2.04 0.82
N ALA A 47 -7.15 -2.07 0.05
CA ALA A 47 -7.17 -2.42 -1.36
C ALA A 47 -6.08 -3.45 -1.65
N ASP A 48 -6.33 -4.36 -2.60
CA ASP A 48 -5.30 -5.25 -3.10
C ASP A 48 -4.41 -4.50 -4.12
N CYS A 49 -3.11 -4.80 -4.12
CA CYS A 49 -2.15 -4.09 -4.97
C CYS A 49 -2.44 -4.25 -6.47
N GLY A 50 -3.19 -5.28 -6.86
CA GLY A 50 -3.62 -5.52 -8.24
C GLY A 50 -4.68 -4.52 -8.73
N ASP A 51 -5.43 -3.92 -7.81
CA ASP A 51 -6.48 -2.95 -8.13
C ASP A 51 -5.95 -1.50 -8.20
N VAL A 52 -4.67 -1.29 -7.86
CA VAL A 52 -4.03 0.03 -7.94
C VAL A 52 -3.93 0.46 -9.40
N ALA A 53 -4.55 1.59 -9.72
CA ALA A 53 -4.47 2.18 -11.06
C ALA A 53 -3.01 2.51 -11.42
N GLY A 54 -2.57 2.08 -12.59
CA GLY A 54 -1.15 2.16 -13.01
C GLY A 54 -0.32 0.94 -12.62
N GLY A 55 -0.89 0.00 -11.88
CA GLY A 55 -0.26 -1.24 -11.45
C GLY A 55 0.68 -1.06 -10.25
N CYS A 56 1.04 -2.18 -9.62
CA CYS A 56 2.03 -2.24 -8.56
C CYS A 56 3.34 -2.83 -9.10
N THR A 57 4.48 -2.23 -8.77
CA THR A 57 5.81 -2.80 -9.09
C THR A 57 5.99 -4.20 -8.50
N CYS A 58 5.33 -4.48 -7.37
CA CYS A 58 5.29 -5.80 -6.75
C CYS A 58 4.66 -6.89 -7.63
N ALA A 59 3.82 -6.51 -8.59
CA ALA A 59 3.18 -7.41 -9.55
C ALA A 59 3.91 -7.47 -10.89
N ALA A 60 5.01 -6.72 -11.06
CA ALA A 60 5.83 -6.82 -12.26
C ALA A 60 6.49 -8.21 -12.31
N PRO A 61 6.44 -8.92 -13.45
CA PRO A 61 7.20 -10.14 -13.61
C PRO A 61 8.68 -9.80 -13.44
N VAL A 62 9.41 -10.59 -12.65
CA VAL A 62 10.86 -10.48 -12.55
C VAL A 62 11.46 -10.74 -13.94
N VAL A 63 11.72 -9.67 -14.70
CA VAL A 63 12.55 -9.76 -15.90
C VAL A 63 13.97 -9.95 -15.40
N GLN A 64 14.33 -11.21 -15.22
CA GLN A 64 15.73 -11.62 -15.06
C GLN A 64 16.44 -11.25 -16.37
N THR A 65 17.07 -10.08 -16.40
CA THR A 65 18.01 -9.74 -17.48
C THR A 65 19.26 -10.57 -17.24
N GLY A 66 19.24 -11.81 -17.71
CA GLY A 66 20.42 -12.66 -17.74
C GLY A 66 21.53 -11.91 -18.46
N ARG A 67 22.68 -11.76 -17.79
CA ARG A 67 23.91 -11.29 -18.42
C ARG A 67 24.23 -12.23 -19.58
N HIS A 68 24.10 -11.73 -20.80
CA HIS A 68 24.70 -12.37 -21.96
C HIS A 68 26.16 -11.93 -21.99
N ASP A 69 27.05 -12.71 -21.36
CA ASP A 69 28.48 -12.63 -21.63
C ASP A 69 28.69 -13.07 -23.08
N VAL A 70 28.68 -12.13 -24.03
CA VAL A 70 29.07 -12.40 -25.41
C VAL A 70 30.58 -12.39 -25.48
N ALA A 71 31.19 -13.56 -25.27
CA ALA A 71 32.52 -13.85 -25.76
C ALA A 71 32.43 -14.15 -27.26
N GLY A 72 33.11 -13.36 -28.08
CA GLY A 72 33.25 -13.53 -29.53
C GLY A 72 34.26 -12.54 -30.08
#